data_AF-A0A3L8BVX8-F1
#
_entry.id   AF-A0A3L8BVX8-F1
#
_cell.length_a   1.000
_cell.length_b   1.000
_cell.length_c   1.000
_cell.angle_alpha   90.00
_cell.angle_beta   90.00
_cell.angle_gamma   90.00
#
_symmetry.space_group_name_H-M   'P 1'
#
loop_
_entity.id
_entity.type
_entity.pdbx_description
1 polymer ?
#
loop_
_entity_poly.entity_id
_entity_poly.type
_entity_poly.pdbx_seq_one_letter_code
_entity_poly.pdbx_strand_id
1 'polypeptide(L)'
;MKRLMILSMMCTSGLAYAEMDGSKILMEEAERAKEVQRLQYQAELLKQRAEIAKYMDEIQKHGGDVTDFGTVSTRSTGTSNAPVSVSAPAIPKVDELPTVLNIENNRAAFQTNEGKVFGKVGQTLPGGYRVVAISMRDGVRLQKDGMRYDIDISW
;
A
#
# COMPACT_ATOMS: atom_id res chain seq x y z
N MET A 1 -61.77 -2.09 -65.01
CA MET A 1 -61.14 -3.42 -64.89
C MET A 1 -59.70 -3.22 -64.45
N LYS A 2 -59.34 -3.74 -63.27
CA LYS A 2 -58.04 -3.63 -62.61
C LYS A 2 -57.08 -4.69 -63.18
N ARG A 3 -56.01 -4.33 -63.89
CA ARG A 3 -54.82 -5.20 -64.10
C ARG A 3 -53.61 -4.36 -64.54
N LEU A 4 -52.70 -4.05 -63.61
CA LEU A 4 -51.25 -3.95 -63.82
C LEU A 4 -50.59 -3.49 -62.52
N MET A 5 -50.35 -4.44 -61.62
CA MET A 5 -49.60 -4.22 -60.39
C MET A 5 -48.91 -5.53 -60.01
N ILE A 6 -48.07 -6.05 -60.91
CA ILE A 6 -47.12 -7.13 -60.59
C ILE A 6 -45.89 -6.95 -61.48
N LEU A 7 -45.02 -5.99 -61.15
CA LEU A 7 -43.61 -6.05 -61.54
C LEU A 7 -42.75 -5.18 -60.62
N SER A 8 -42.74 -5.47 -59.32
CA SER A 8 -41.81 -4.84 -58.38
C SER A 8 -41.63 -5.71 -57.14
N MET A 9 -41.13 -6.94 -57.30
CA MET A 9 -40.77 -7.75 -56.13
C MET A 9 -39.76 -8.84 -56.45
N MET A 10 -38.62 -8.48 -57.03
CA MET A 10 -37.49 -9.40 -57.27
C MET A 10 -36.15 -8.65 -57.20
N CYS A 11 -35.84 -7.92 -56.13
CA CYS A 11 -34.49 -7.33 -55.94
C CYS A 11 -34.03 -7.13 -54.49
N THR A 12 -34.76 -7.56 -53.45
CA THR A 12 -34.37 -7.27 -52.05
C THR A 12 -33.60 -8.39 -51.34
N SER A 13 -33.47 -9.58 -51.95
CA SER A 13 -32.85 -10.74 -51.28
C SER A 13 -31.31 -10.73 -51.27
N GLY A 14 -30.66 -9.92 -52.11
CA GLY A 14 -29.20 -9.91 -52.24
C GLY A 14 -28.46 -9.08 -51.18
N LEU A 15 -29.12 -8.08 -50.57
CA LEU A 15 -28.50 -7.19 -49.58
C LEU A 15 -28.34 -7.85 -48.20
N ALA A 16 -29.27 -8.73 -47.81
CA ALA A 16 -29.27 -9.36 -46.50
C ALA A 16 -28.09 -10.34 -46.27
N TYR A 17 -27.59 -10.98 -47.34
CA TYR A 17 -26.47 -11.93 -47.23
C TYR A 17 -25.12 -11.23 -47.05
N ALA A 18 -24.95 -10.04 -47.65
CA ALA A 18 -23.72 -9.25 -47.51
C ALA A 18 -23.63 -8.53 -46.15
N GLU A 19 -24.76 -8.10 -45.57
CA GLU A 19 -24.81 -7.54 -44.20
C GLU A 19 -24.47 -8.58 -43.13
N MET A 20 -24.91 -9.84 -43.30
CA MET A 20 -24.66 -10.88 -42.31
C MET A 20 -23.17 -11.22 -42.21
N ASP A 21 -22.43 -11.22 -43.32
CA ASP A 21 -20.99 -11.45 -43.35
C ASP A 21 -20.19 -10.20 -42.88
N GLY A 22 -20.65 -8.99 -43.24
CA GLY A 22 -20.05 -7.74 -42.76
C GLY A 22 -20.17 -7.55 -41.24
N SER A 23 -21.28 -8.00 -40.64
CA SER A 23 -21.46 -7.96 -39.18
C SER A 23 -20.48 -8.87 -38.43
N LYS A 24 -20.13 -10.02 -39.02
CA LYS A 24 -19.16 -10.96 -38.48
C LYS A 24 -17.74 -10.41 -38.54
N ILE A 25 -17.37 -9.75 -39.64
CA ILE A 25 -16.07 -9.09 -39.80
C ILE A 25 -15.92 -7.96 -38.76
N LEU A 26 -16.96 -7.13 -38.59
CA LEU A 26 -16.95 -6.06 -37.58
C LEU A 26 -16.81 -6.60 -36.15
N MET A 27 -17.45 -7.73 -35.85
CA MET A 27 -17.33 -8.38 -34.54
C MET A 27 -15.92 -8.92 -34.30
N GLU A 28 -15.30 -9.56 -35.30
CA GLU A 28 -13.93 -10.07 -35.20
C GLU A 28 -12.91 -8.92 -35.05
N GLU A 29 -13.08 -7.82 -35.77
CA GLU A 29 -12.24 -6.64 -35.62
C GLU A 29 -12.39 -5.98 -34.25
N ALA A 30 -13.62 -5.93 -33.71
CA ALA A 30 -13.87 -5.41 -32.36
C ALA A 30 -13.23 -6.30 -31.28
N GLU A 31 -13.25 -7.62 -31.44
CA GLU A 31 -12.55 -8.55 -30.55
C GLU A 31 -11.04 -8.35 -30.62
N ARG A 32 -10.47 -8.26 -31.82
CA ARG A 32 -9.04 -7.97 -32.04
C ARG A 32 -8.64 -6.65 -31.39
N ALA A 33 -9.46 -5.60 -31.49
CA ALA A 33 -9.19 -4.31 -30.85
C ALA A 33 -9.18 -4.40 -29.32
N LYS A 34 -10.11 -5.17 -28.73
CA LYS A 34 -10.14 -5.41 -27.28
C LYS A 34 -8.90 -6.17 -26.80
N GLU A 35 -8.45 -7.16 -27.55
CA GLU A 35 -7.23 -7.91 -27.23
C GLU A 35 -5.99 -7.00 -27.25
N VAL A 36 -5.86 -6.15 -28.27
CA VAL A 36 -4.77 -5.16 -28.35
C VAL A 36 -4.81 -4.22 -27.15
N GLN A 37 -5.99 -3.71 -26.78
CA GLN A 37 -6.13 -2.83 -25.61
C GLN A 37 -5.73 -3.53 -24.30
N ARG A 38 -6.12 -4.80 -24.14
CA ARG A 38 -5.73 -5.61 -22.99
C ARG A 38 -4.21 -5.82 -22.92
N LEU A 39 -3.57 -6.09 -24.06
CA LEU A 39 -2.12 -6.24 -24.15
C LEU A 39 -1.38 -4.94 -23.84
N GLN A 40 -1.89 -3.80 -24.33
CA GLN A 40 -1.34 -2.48 -24.00
C GLN A 40 -1.42 -2.20 -22.50
N TYR A 41 -2.55 -2.49 -21.88
CA TYR A 41 -2.73 -2.34 -20.43
C TYR A 41 -1.75 -3.22 -19.63
N GLN A 42 -1.54 -4.47 -20.06
CA GLN A 42 -0.56 -5.35 -19.46
C GLN A 42 0.88 -4.84 -19.63
N ALA A 43 1.22 -4.31 -20.80
CA ALA A 43 2.53 -3.73 -21.07
C ALA A 43 2.78 -2.46 -20.24
N GLU A 44 1.76 -1.63 -20.03
CA GLU A 44 1.86 -0.43 -19.20
C GLU A 44 2.08 -0.79 -17.71
N LEU A 45 1.32 -1.76 -17.20
CA LEU A 45 1.54 -2.34 -15.86
C LEU A 45 2.97 -2.87 -15.69
N LEU A 46 3.48 -3.58 -16.71
CA LEU A 46 4.85 -4.11 -16.68
C LEU A 46 5.88 -2.98 -16.69
N LYS A 47 5.66 -1.94 -17.49
CA LYS A 47 6.53 -0.75 -17.56
C LYS A 47 6.59 -0.04 -16.21
N GLN A 48 5.46 0.18 -15.55
CA GLN A 48 5.40 0.79 -14.22
C GLN A 48 6.18 -0.05 -13.20
N ARG A 49 6.02 -1.38 -13.21
CA ARG A 49 6.77 -2.28 -12.32
C ARG A 49 8.27 -2.23 -12.57
N ALA A 50 8.69 -2.20 -13.83
CA ALA A 50 10.10 -2.08 -14.19
C ALA A 50 10.70 -0.73 -13.75
N GLU A 51 9.93 0.35 -13.87
CA GLU A 51 10.34 1.68 -13.41
C GLU A 51 10.46 1.73 -11.88
N ILE A 52 9.50 1.17 -11.14
CA ILE A 52 9.59 1.03 -9.67
C ILE A 52 10.85 0.23 -9.29
N ALA A 53 11.08 -0.92 -9.93
CA ALA A 53 12.25 -1.75 -9.66
C ALA A 53 13.56 -0.99 -9.93
N LYS A 54 13.62 -0.17 -10.99
CA LYS A 54 14.77 0.68 -11.29
C LYS A 54 15.00 1.72 -10.20
N TYR A 55 13.95 2.42 -9.76
CA TYR A 55 14.09 3.38 -8.67
C TYR A 55 14.47 2.71 -7.35
N MET A 56 13.97 1.50 -7.07
CA MET A 56 14.39 0.72 -5.90
C MET A 56 15.87 0.35 -5.95
N ASP A 57 16.38 -0.08 -7.11
CA ASP A 57 17.80 -0.38 -7.31
C ASP A 57 18.66 0.89 -7.15
N GLU A 58 18.17 2.03 -7.67
CA GLU A 58 18.86 3.31 -7.53
C GLU A 58 18.88 3.81 -6.07
N ILE A 59 17.79 3.60 -5.32
CA ILE A 59 17.75 3.82 -3.86
C ILE A 59 18.69 2.86 -3.14
N GLN A 60 18.74 1.58 -3.51
CA GLN A 60 19.65 0.63 -2.88
C GLN A 60 21.12 1.00 -3.16
N LYS A 61 21.43 1.54 -4.34
CA LYS A 61 22.78 1.89 -4.77
C LYS A 61 23.26 3.25 -4.24
N HIS A 62 22.38 4.24 -4.16
CA HIS A 62 22.73 5.62 -3.79
C HIS A 62 22.15 6.06 -2.44
N GLY A 63 21.11 5.40 -1.94
CA GLY A 63 20.39 5.75 -0.71
C GLY A 63 21.10 5.38 0.59
N GLY A 64 22.36 4.94 0.52
CA GLY A 64 23.19 4.65 1.68
C GLY A 64 22.76 3.36 2.39
N ASP A 65 23.76 2.61 2.82
CA ASP A 65 23.57 1.40 3.61
C ASP A 65 23.02 1.81 4.99
N VAL A 66 21.69 1.85 5.15
CA VAL A 66 21.05 2.09 6.45
C VAL A 66 21.32 0.92 7.41
N THR A 67 21.99 -0.14 6.95
CA THR A 67 22.46 -1.26 7.78
C THR A 67 23.47 -0.82 8.85
N ASP A 68 24.13 0.34 8.69
CA ASP A 68 25.00 0.92 9.73
C ASP A 68 24.27 1.83 10.74
N PHE A 69 22.99 2.16 10.47
CA PHE A 69 22.06 2.69 11.47
C PHE A 69 21.19 1.55 11.98
N GLY A 70 21.78 0.79 12.90
CA GLY A 70 21.33 -0.54 13.31
C GLY A 70 19.83 -0.72 13.49
N THR A 71 19.24 -1.53 12.61
CA THR A 71 18.07 -2.37 12.92
C THR A 71 18.04 -3.57 11.98
N VAL A 72 18.47 -4.71 12.55
CA VAL A 72 17.92 -6.07 12.38
C VAL A 72 17.31 -6.38 11.01
N SER A 73 18.11 -7.02 10.16
CA SER A 73 17.62 -7.88 9.09
C SER A 73 16.82 -9.03 9.70
N THR A 74 15.50 -8.92 9.75
CA THR A 74 14.62 -10.02 10.17
C THR A 74 14.55 -11.05 9.05
N ARG A 75 15.59 -11.86 8.91
CA ARG A 75 15.53 -13.14 8.21
C ARG A 75 15.06 -14.19 9.22
N SER A 76 13.75 -14.32 9.31
CA SER A 76 13.08 -15.36 10.08
C SER A 76 13.37 -16.75 9.50
N THR A 77 14.24 -17.51 10.16
CA THR A 77 14.28 -18.97 10.09
C THR A 77 14.53 -19.53 11.48
N GLY A 78 13.46 -20.08 12.07
CA GLY A 78 13.44 -21.40 12.71
C GLY A 78 14.30 -21.68 13.95
N THR A 79 13.59 -22.11 15.00
CA THR A 79 14.01 -23.14 15.98
C THR A 79 14.49 -22.63 17.34
N SER A 80 13.50 -22.47 18.21
CA SER A 80 13.39 -22.92 19.62
C SER A 80 14.63 -23.13 20.50
N ASN A 81 14.49 -22.57 21.71
CA ASN A 81 15.06 -22.94 23.02
C ASN A 81 16.37 -22.27 23.43
N ALA A 82 16.23 -21.18 24.20
CA ALA A 82 17.12 -20.86 25.31
C ALA A 82 16.41 -21.28 26.62
N PRO A 83 17.14 -21.52 27.72
CA PRO A 83 17.49 -20.35 28.52
C PRO A 83 18.85 -20.45 29.21
N VAL A 84 19.57 -19.34 29.25
CA VAL A 84 20.52 -19.09 30.35
C VAL A 84 20.63 -17.59 30.60
N SER A 85 20.20 -17.21 31.80
CA SER A 85 20.48 -15.95 32.48
C SER A 85 21.97 -15.70 32.61
N VAL A 86 22.39 -14.47 32.36
CA VAL A 86 23.48 -13.81 33.10
C VAL A 86 23.24 -12.31 33.13
N SER A 87 23.22 -11.77 34.35
CA SER A 87 23.13 -10.35 34.69
C SER A 87 24.40 -9.62 34.25
N ALA A 88 24.29 -8.56 33.45
CA ALA A 88 25.39 -7.71 33.01
C ALA A 88 24.94 -6.24 32.89
N PRO A 89 25.87 -5.27 33.00
CA PRO A 89 25.63 -3.94 33.56
C PRO A 89 24.89 -2.99 32.61
N ALA A 90 24.27 -1.96 33.21
CA ALA A 90 23.47 -0.93 32.55
C ALA A 90 24.20 -0.26 31.37
N ILE A 91 23.84 -0.70 30.17
CA ILE A 91 24.10 -0.01 28.90
C ILE A 91 23.22 1.25 28.90
N PRO A 92 23.71 2.44 28.50
CA PRO A 92 22.85 3.62 28.36
C PRO A 92 21.77 3.26 27.35
N LYS A 93 20.54 3.06 27.85
CA LYS A 93 19.38 2.72 27.04
C LYS A 93 19.21 3.84 26.04
N VAL A 94 19.49 3.54 24.77
CA VAL A 94 19.09 4.37 23.65
C VAL A 94 17.63 4.73 23.89
N ASP A 95 17.33 6.02 23.89
CA ASP A 95 16.00 6.58 24.16
C ASP A 95 15.03 6.09 23.09
N GLU A 96 14.57 4.86 23.24
CA GLU A 96 13.65 4.21 22.32
C GLU A 96 12.33 4.95 22.37
N LEU A 97 11.82 5.27 21.19
CA LEU A 97 10.57 6.00 21.04
C LEU A 97 9.43 5.17 21.65
N PRO A 98 8.63 5.75 22.55
CA PRO A 98 7.52 5.04 23.16
C PRO A 98 6.52 4.62 22.09
N THR A 99 6.13 3.35 22.07
CA THR A 99 5.16 2.83 21.10
C THR A 99 3.75 2.93 21.67
N VAL A 100 2.78 3.34 20.85
CA VAL A 100 1.38 3.46 21.27
C VAL A 100 0.71 2.09 21.17
N LEU A 101 0.22 1.58 22.30
CA LEU A 101 -0.48 0.30 22.37
C LEU A 101 -1.98 0.45 22.16
N ASN A 102 -2.60 1.45 22.79
CA ASN A 102 -4.04 1.63 22.77
C ASN A 102 -4.41 3.09 23.04
N ILE A 103 -5.52 3.56 22.48
CA ILE A 103 -6.07 4.88 22.75
C ILE A 103 -7.50 4.72 23.24
N GLU A 104 -7.75 5.10 24.49
CA GLU A 104 -9.07 5.02 25.12
C GLU A 104 -9.42 6.33 25.80
N ASN A 105 -10.60 6.88 25.51
CA ASN A 105 -11.18 8.00 26.26
C ASN A 105 -10.19 9.18 26.46
N ASN A 106 -9.58 9.64 25.37
CA ASN A 106 -8.60 10.72 25.35
C ASN A 106 -7.31 10.46 26.16
N ARG A 107 -6.97 9.18 26.35
CA ARG A 107 -5.72 8.69 26.91
C ARG A 107 -5.06 7.75 25.93
N ALA A 108 -3.75 7.80 25.83
CA ALA A 108 -2.96 6.83 25.11
C ALA A 108 -2.16 5.98 26.11
N ALA A 109 -2.17 4.68 25.89
CA ALA A 109 -1.30 3.72 26.54
C ALA A 109 -0.04 3.58 25.70
N PHE A 110 1.11 3.78 26.31
CA PHE A 110 2.41 3.70 25.68
C PHE A 110 3.21 2.57 26.30
N GLN A 111 3.95 1.83 25.49
CA GLN A 111 4.99 0.93 25.95
C GLN A 111 6.31 1.69 25.93
N THR A 112 6.88 1.88 27.12
CA THR A 112 8.22 2.46 27.32
C THR A 112 9.19 1.40 27.84
N ASN A 113 10.47 1.74 27.89
CA ASN A 113 11.51 0.96 28.56
C ASN A 113 11.28 0.72 30.06
N GLU A 114 10.40 1.52 30.68
CA GLU A 114 10.00 1.40 32.09
C GLU A 114 8.69 0.63 32.26
N GLY A 115 8.06 0.22 31.15
CA GLY A 115 6.81 -0.52 31.13
C GLY A 115 5.67 0.25 30.48
N LYS A 116 4.44 -0.22 30.76
CA LYS A 116 3.21 0.39 30.23
C LYS A 116 2.87 1.65 31.01
N VAL A 117 2.78 2.76 30.32
CA VAL A 117 2.44 4.06 30.89
C VAL A 117 1.24 4.65 30.18
N PHE A 118 0.39 5.36 30.92
CA PHE A 118 -0.77 6.03 30.36
C PHE A 118 -0.53 7.53 30.38
N GLY A 119 -0.67 8.18 29.23
CA GLY A 119 -0.52 9.62 29.10
C GLY A 119 -1.78 10.28 28.56
N LYS A 120 -2.11 11.43 29.12
CA LYS A 120 -3.07 12.39 28.55
C LYS A 120 -2.34 13.50 27.82
N VAL A 121 -3.05 14.20 26.95
CA VAL A 121 -2.56 15.45 26.33
C VAL A 121 -2.06 16.41 27.41
N GLY A 122 -0.83 16.88 27.25
CA GLY A 122 -0.14 17.79 28.17
C GLY A 122 0.73 17.12 29.23
N GLN A 123 0.59 15.80 29.46
CA GLN A 123 1.42 15.07 30.42
C GLN A 123 2.78 14.68 29.82
N THR A 124 3.77 14.60 30.69
CA THR A 124 5.11 14.12 30.37
C THR A 124 5.23 12.66 30.78
N LEU A 125 5.58 11.81 29.83
CA LEU A 125 5.87 10.40 30.00
C LEU A 125 7.29 10.21 30.54
N PRO A 126 7.59 9.03 31.13
CA PRO A 126 8.96 8.66 31.45
C PRO A 126 9.82 8.62 30.18
N GLY A 127 11.05 9.13 30.27
CA GLY A 127 11.92 9.37 29.11
C GLY A 127 11.82 10.78 28.51
N GLY A 128 11.03 11.68 29.12
CA GLY A 128 11.00 13.11 28.76
C GLY A 128 10.06 13.47 27.61
N TYR A 129 9.24 12.53 27.14
CA TYR A 129 8.29 12.76 26.07
C TYR A 129 7.01 13.42 26.58
N ARG A 130 6.68 14.61 26.10
CA ARG A 130 5.41 15.29 26.38
C ARG A 130 4.37 14.95 25.33
N VAL A 131 3.19 14.53 25.76
CA VAL A 131 2.06 14.29 24.85
C VAL A 131 1.47 15.62 24.41
N VAL A 132 1.48 15.91 23.11
CA VAL A 132 0.97 17.16 22.54
C VAL A 132 -0.44 16.97 21.96
N ALA A 133 -0.69 15.85 21.32
CA ALA A 133 -2.01 15.52 20.78
C ALA A 133 -2.24 14.01 20.77
N ILE A 134 -3.50 13.61 20.94
CA ILE A 134 -3.96 12.23 20.86
C ILE A 134 -5.15 12.24 19.89
N SER A 135 -5.07 11.48 18.80
CA SER A 135 -6.13 11.30 17.81
C SER A 135 -6.30 9.81 17.53
N MET A 136 -7.54 9.32 17.51
CA MET A 136 -7.81 7.95 17.07
C MET A 136 -7.62 7.77 15.56
N ARG A 137 -7.65 8.87 14.79
CA ARG A 137 -7.48 8.85 13.34
C ARG A 137 -6.01 9.00 12.95
N ASP A 138 -5.32 9.94 13.60
CA ASP A 138 -3.98 10.41 13.19
C ASP A 138 -2.87 9.95 14.14
N GLY A 139 -3.21 9.15 15.17
CA GLY A 139 -2.26 8.67 16.15
C GLY A 139 -1.90 9.69 17.24
N VAL A 140 -0.72 9.53 17.82
CA VAL A 140 -0.26 10.33 18.95
C VAL A 140 0.95 11.17 18.57
N ARG A 141 0.89 12.46 18.88
CA ARG A 141 2.01 13.39 18.72
C ARG A 141 2.70 13.62 20.06
N LEU A 142 3.98 13.31 20.12
CA LEU A 142 4.86 13.54 21.26
C LEU A 142 5.86 14.66 20.95
N GLN A 143 6.38 15.26 22.00
CA GLN A 143 7.42 16.28 21.91
C GLN A 143 8.49 16.01 22.96
N LYS A 144 9.76 16.01 22.56
CA LYS A 144 10.92 15.91 23.46
C LYS A 144 12.01 16.85 22.96
N ASP A 145 12.55 17.68 23.85
CA ASP A 145 13.64 18.62 23.54
C ASP A 145 13.38 19.51 22.31
N GLY A 146 12.13 19.90 22.09
CA GLY A 146 11.70 20.70 20.94
C GLY A 146 11.41 19.90 19.67
N MET A 147 11.83 18.64 19.58
CA MET A 147 11.54 17.71 18.49
C MET A 147 10.13 17.15 18.62
N ARG A 148 9.43 17.00 17.49
CA ARG A 148 8.09 16.41 17.43
C ARG A 148 8.17 15.01 16.83
N TYR A 149 7.46 14.08 17.44
CA TYR A 149 7.38 12.69 17.03
C TYR A 149 5.92 12.33 16.81
N ASP A 150 5.60 11.92 15.59
CA ASP A 150 4.27 11.45 15.23
C ASP A 150 4.30 9.93 15.22
N ILE A 151 3.48 9.32 16.07
CA ILE A 151 3.40 7.86 16.23
C ILE A 151 2.02 7.41 15.76
N ASP A 152 2.03 6.68 14.67
CA ASP A 152 0.83 6.06 14.12
C ASP A 152 0.40 4.86 14.97
N ILE A 153 -0.90 4.58 14.96
CA ILE A 153 -1.47 3.40 15.61
C ILE A 153 -1.40 2.24 14.61
N SER A 154 -0.50 1.28 14.85
CA SER A 154 -0.54 0.01 14.13
C SER A 154 -1.64 -0.86 14.75
N TRP A 155 -2.71 -1.12 13.99
CA TRP A 155 -3.80 -2.03 14.36
C TRP A 155 -3.42 -3.51 14.26
#